data_AF-A0A629K9T4-F1
#
_entry.id   AF-A0A629K9T4-F1
#
_cell.length_a   1.000
_cell.length_b   1.000
_cell.length_c   1.000
_cell.angle_alpha   90.00
_cell.angle_beta   90.00
_cell.angle_gamma   90.00
#
_symmetry.space_group_name_H-M   'P 1'
#
loop_
_entity.id
_entity.type
_entity.pdbx_description
1 polymer ?
#
loop_
_entity_poly.entity_id
_entity_poly.type
_entity_poly.pdbx_seq_one_letter_code
_entity_poly.pdbx_strand_id
1 'polypeptide(L)'
;MSGTNPVFLVRKAKKSSGQKDAVLWCSDDFEAANATLDYLLIKSGAKLKDYFKAVATNFPVVNELPPEGELSLTFCDYYQLAKDNMTWTQIPGVTLPSSEAAAAARQHIVDGVDTETGEVLEDHTENFGNESNSPAQATAPAPELTVVATMPLRHRVLAQYIGEGEYLYHVDASQKKEILRLEMDTDNSYVQNLLLAAENVEAFKKAIEHDIHKAVNAYKQVFPVDGKVPELCTTIKFFKEWFSAEHINRGLLVKEWAERLKNKPAPVKKSEPHKVIVADVNKPERPRRSEKPTHRTINYELACGFCEELDLNNLRPAMDFAKRIIAEDREDWKRMSMTVGIIPDIKGYDRQTIIDLVRKAPKAVHNGNPDLRRTWCESFLAVHGVRDPDWYEYAPDNTPTTHEENAARLRQASKCLRDIEAGRFQCDEEKPQSAGEVADEPATPEAVEQDTTEHHPDPQPLENEPPVSQTEAGYQKIRAELYEARKNIPPKSPVDVGKQLAAARGEYVEGISDPNDPKWVKTETSQPTTEPELVKNVGNGIFDVSALMQNSSTHGTETNPEITSNVQVQ
;
A
#
# COMPACT_ATOMS: atom_id res chain seq x y z
N MET A 1 2.77 -5.12 8.06
CA MET A 1 1.62 -6.03 7.99
C MET A 1 1.83 -7.11 9.04
N SER A 2 0.79 -7.39 9.81
CA SER A 2 0.71 -8.50 10.77
C SER A 2 0.96 -9.82 10.06
N GLY A 3 1.95 -10.58 10.53
CA GLY A 3 2.34 -11.87 9.94
C GLY A 3 1.39 -13.00 10.34
N THR A 4 0.18 -13.03 9.78
CA THR A 4 -0.72 -14.18 9.89
C THR A 4 -0.38 -15.18 8.79
N ASN A 5 0.02 -16.39 9.19
CA ASN A 5 0.24 -17.50 8.26
C ASN A 5 -1.11 -17.90 7.61
N PRO A 6 -1.14 -18.24 6.31
CA PRO A 6 -2.38 -18.64 5.64
C PRO A 6 -2.97 -19.89 6.28
N VAL A 7 -4.28 -19.87 6.53
CA VAL A 7 -5.01 -20.97 7.16
C VAL A 7 -5.76 -21.75 6.10
N PHE A 8 -5.56 -23.07 6.05
CA PHE A 8 -6.29 -23.98 5.16
C PHE A 8 -7.30 -24.80 5.95
N LEU A 9 -8.58 -24.53 5.74
CA LEU A 9 -9.69 -25.15 6.47
C LEU A 9 -10.40 -26.19 5.63
N VAL A 10 -10.75 -27.31 6.27
CA VAL A 10 -11.64 -28.33 5.72
C VAL A 10 -12.82 -28.58 6.65
N ARG A 11 -14.01 -28.70 6.07
CA ARG A 11 -15.21 -29.20 6.72
C ARG A 11 -15.67 -30.46 6.02
N LYS A 12 -15.57 -31.58 6.74
CA LYS A 12 -16.08 -32.86 6.26
C LYS A 12 -17.60 -32.89 6.33
N ALA A 13 -18.24 -33.32 5.26
CA ALA A 13 -19.67 -33.55 5.23
C ALA A 13 -20.01 -34.84 6.00
N LYS A 14 -21.18 -34.87 6.63
CA LYS A 14 -21.72 -36.10 7.23
C LYS A 14 -22.19 -37.03 6.12
N LYS A 15 -21.83 -38.31 6.19
CA LYS A 15 -22.27 -39.32 5.21
C LYS A 15 -23.80 -39.38 5.01
N SER A 16 -24.57 -38.98 6.03
CA SER A 16 -26.04 -38.93 5.99
C SER A 16 -26.62 -37.75 5.21
N SER A 17 -25.83 -36.71 4.90
CA SER A 17 -26.32 -35.52 4.20
C SER A 17 -26.18 -35.58 2.67
N GLY A 18 -25.36 -36.50 2.15
CA GLY A 18 -25.08 -36.61 0.72
C GLY A 18 -24.29 -35.42 0.14
N GLN A 19 -23.78 -34.53 1.00
CA GLN A 19 -22.99 -33.36 0.60
C GLN A 19 -21.51 -33.71 0.38
N LYS A 20 -20.82 -32.92 -0.43
CA LYS A 20 -19.37 -33.01 -0.62
C LYS A 20 -18.61 -32.30 0.50
N ASP A 21 -17.38 -32.73 0.75
CA ASP A 21 -16.48 -32.04 1.68
C ASP A 21 -16.13 -30.65 1.14
N ALA A 22 -15.98 -29.69 2.05
CA ALA A 22 -15.78 -28.30 1.73
C ALA A 22 -14.42 -27.79 2.21
N VAL A 23 -13.75 -27.03 1.37
CA VAL A 23 -12.40 -26.51 1.62
C VAL A 23 -12.35 -25.01 1.32
N LEU A 24 -11.64 -24.26 2.17
CA LEU A 24 -11.38 -22.82 2.02
C LEU A 24 -9.98 -22.51 2.55
N TRP A 25 -9.29 -21.58 1.91
CA TRP A 25 -8.09 -20.98 2.49
C TRP A 25 -8.10 -19.46 2.37
N CYS A 26 -7.49 -18.79 3.34
CA CYS A 26 -7.28 -17.35 3.35
C CYS A 26 -6.12 -16.94 4.26
N SER A 27 -5.60 -15.73 4.04
CA SER A 27 -4.51 -15.11 4.80
C SER A 27 -5.00 -14.37 6.06
N ASP A 28 -6.03 -14.90 6.72
CA ASP A 28 -6.64 -14.34 7.94
C ASP A 28 -6.40 -15.24 9.17
N ASP A 29 -6.90 -14.84 10.33
CA ASP A 29 -6.94 -15.71 11.51
C ASP A 29 -7.95 -16.86 11.35
N PHE A 30 -7.81 -17.89 12.20
CA PHE A 30 -8.64 -19.09 12.14
C PHE A 30 -10.12 -18.77 12.31
N GLU A 31 -10.46 -17.84 13.21
CA GLU A 31 -11.81 -17.41 13.48
C GLU A 31 -12.47 -16.74 12.27
N ALA A 32 -11.80 -15.80 11.60
CA ALA A 32 -12.33 -15.14 10.41
C ALA A 32 -12.41 -16.09 9.21
N ALA A 33 -11.40 -16.95 9.01
CA ALA A 33 -11.42 -17.98 7.99
C ALA A 33 -12.60 -18.94 8.17
N ASN A 34 -12.85 -19.38 9.40
CA ASN A 34 -13.96 -20.28 9.73
C ASN A 34 -15.33 -19.59 9.57
N ALA A 35 -15.46 -18.31 9.93
CA ALA A 35 -16.68 -17.55 9.70
C ALA A 35 -16.98 -17.39 8.19
N THR A 36 -15.93 -17.17 7.39
CA THR A 36 -16.04 -17.05 5.92
C THR A 36 -16.46 -18.38 5.29
N LEU A 37 -15.87 -19.49 5.74
CA LEU A 37 -16.27 -20.84 5.31
C LEU A 37 -17.75 -21.12 5.63
N ASP A 38 -18.21 -20.71 6.81
CA ASP A 38 -19.61 -20.90 7.24
C ASP A 38 -20.58 -20.09 6.41
N TYR A 39 -20.25 -18.83 6.15
CA TYR A 39 -21.03 -17.97 5.28
C TYR A 39 -21.14 -18.54 3.86
N LEU A 40 -20.03 -18.98 3.27
CA LEU A 40 -20.01 -19.51 1.91
C LEU A 40 -20.77 -20.82 1.78
N LEU A 41 -20.68 -21.71 2.77
CA LEU A 41 -21.47 -22.95 2.83
C LEU A 41 -22.97 -22.69 2.93
N ILE A 42 -23.39 -21.71 3.74
CA ILE A 42 -24.80 -21.31 3.84
C ILE A 42 -25.27 -20.69 2.53
N LYS A 43 -24.44 -19.84 1.91
CA LYS A 43 -24.73 -19.21 0.62
C LYS A 43 -24.84 -20.22 -0.52
N SER A 44 -24.10 -21.33 -0.48
CA SER A 44 -24.24 -22.43 -1.44
C SER A 44 -25.48 -23.30 -1.20
N GLY A 45 -26.33 -22.96 -0.21
CA GLY A 45 -27.55 -23.69 0.13
C GLY A 45 -27.32 -24.88 1.07
N ALA A 46 -26.10 -25.06 1.59
CA ALA A 46 -25.79 -26.17 2.48
C ALA A 46 -26.10 -25.81 3.94
N LYS A 47 -26.60 -26.77 4.73
CA LYS A 47 -26.91 -26.53 6.14
C LYS A 47 -25.69 -26.88 7.00
N LEU A 48 -25.29 -25.98 7.88
CA LEU A 48 -24.09 -26.17 8.70
C LEU A 48 -24.11 -27.45 9.57
N LYS A 49 -25.30 -27.87 10.00
CA LYS A 49 -25.52 -29.11 10.75
C LYS A 49 -25.15 -30.39 9.99
N ASP A 50 -25.05 -30.30 8.66
CA ASP A 50 -24.71 -31.40 7.77
C ASP A 50 -23.20 -31.59 7.63
N TYR A 51 -22.40 -30.71 8.23
CA TYR A 51 -20.94 -30.75 8.25
C TYR A 51 -20.41 -30.92 9.68
N PHE A 52 -19.19 -31.42 9.79
CA PHE A 52 -18.41 -31.38 11.04
C PHE A 52 -17.76 -30.00 11.22
N LYS A 53 -17.21 -29.75 12.41
CA LYS A 53 -16.46 -28.52 12.70
C LYS A 53 -15.29 -28.38 11.73
N ALA A 54 -14.94 -27.14 11.38
CA ALA A 54 -13.76 -26.87 10.57
C ALA A 54 -12.50 -27.36 11.28
N VAL A 55 -11.60 -27.97 10.50
CA VAL A 55 -10.28 -28.39 10.93
C VAL A 55 -9.26 -27.64 10.09
N ALA A 56 -8.30 -26.98 10.75
CA ALA A 56 -7.13 -26.44 10.08
C ALA A 56 -6.15 -27.56 9.77
N THR A 57 -5.65 -27.60 8.54
CA THR A 57 -4.71 -28.61 8.04
C THR A 57 -3.45 -27.92 7.51
N ASN A 58 -2.40 -28.69 7.21
CA ASN A 58 -1.22 -28.13 6.55
C ASN A 58 -1.59 -27.62 5.17
N PHE A 59 -1.02 -26.47 4.80
CA PHE A 59 -1.30 -25.85 3.51
C PHE A 59 -0.75 -26.72 2.36
N PRO A 60 -1.59 -27.23 1.45
CA PRO A 60 -1.13 -28.07 0.35
C PRO A 60 -0.49 -27.22 -0.75
N VAL A 61 0.65 -27.66 -1.28
CA VAL A 61 1.32 -27.01 -2.42
C VAL A 61 0.97 -27.78 -3.70
N VAL A 62 -0.20 -27.49 -4.27
CA VAL A 62 -0.75 -28.21 -5.43
C VAL A 62 -1.37 -27.24 -6.43
N ASN A 63 -1.36 -27.59 -7.73
CA ASN A 63 -1.85 -26.72 -8.80
C ASN A 63 -3.38 -26.54 -8.81
N GLU A 64 -4.12 -27.47 -8.20
CA GLU A 64 -5.59 -27.48 -8.17
C GLU A 64 -6.15 -26.76 -6.93
N LEU A 65 -5.39 -25.84 -6.34
CA LEU A 65 -5.86 -25.01 -5.23
C LEU A 65 -6.99 -24.09 -5.70
N PRO A 66 -8.09 -23.97 -4.94
CA PRO A 66 -9.10 -22.95 -5.23
C PRO A 66 -8.53 -21.54 -5.03
N PRO A 67 -9.13 -20.50 -5.62
CA PRO A 67 -8.74 -19.12 -5.33
C PRO A 67 -8.88 -18.78 -3.84
N GLU A 68 -8.07 -17.84 -3.36
CA GLU A 68 -8.14 -17.38 -1.96
C GLU A 68 -9.53 -16.84 -1.62
N GLY A 69 -10.08 -17.29 -0.49
CA GLY A 69 -11.42 -16.87 -0.05
C GLY A 69 -12.58 -17.52 -0.82
N GLU A 70 -12.32 -18.43 -1.76
CA GLU A 70 -13.37 -19.17 -2.48
C GLU A 70 -13.60 -20.58 -1.93
N LEU A 71 -14.88 -20.96 -1.85
CA LEU A 71 -15.31 -22.28 -1.40
C LEU A 71 -15.06 -23.33 -2.51
N SER A 72 -14.27 -24.34 -2.21
CA SER A 72 -14.12 -25.52 -3.07
C SER A 72 -14.88 -26.72 -2.53
N LEU A 73 -15.68 -27.33 -3.39
CA LEU A 73 -16.35 -28.62 -3.15
C LEU A 73 -15.73 -29.76 -3.97
N THR A 74 -14.77 -29.44 -4.84
CA THR A 74 -14.14 -30.38 -5.79
C THR A 74 -12.70 -30.70 -5.42
N PHE A 75 -12.06 -29.92 -4.55
CA PHE A 75 -10.68 -30.16 -4.11
C PHE A 75 -10.49 -31.58 -3.53
N CYS A 76 -11.46 -32.02 -2.71
CA CYS A 76 -11.46 -33.36 -2.12
C CYS A 76 -11.76 -34.50 -3.11
N ASP A 77 -12.16 -34.19 -4.36
CA ASP A 77 -12.30 -35.20 -5.41
C ASP A 77 -10.92 -35.64 -5.95
N TYR A 78 -9.87 -34.82 -5.76
CA TYR A 78 -8.51 -35.06 -6.24
C TYR A 78 -7.52 -35.36 -5.12
N TYR A 79 -7.75 -34.79 -3.94
CA TYR A 79 -6.84 -34.88 -2.79
C TYR A 79 -7.54 -35.42 -1.56
N GLN A 80 -6.83 -36.25 -0.80
CA GLN A 80 -7.28 -36.79 0.47
C GLN A 80 -6.26 -36.52 1.58
N LEU A 81 -6.75 -36.36 2.81
CA LEU A 81 -5.89 -36.27 3.98
C LEU A 81 -5.15 -37.59 4.22
N ALA A 82 -3.85 -37.48 4.48
CA ALA A 82 -3.01 -38.59 4.87
C ALA A 82 -3.38 -39.10 6.28
N LYS A 83 -2.70 -40.17 6.72
CA LYS A 83 -2.97 -40.82 8.02
C LYS A 83 -2.75 -39.90 9.22
N ASP A 84 -2.02 -38.81 9.04
CA ASP A 84 -1.77 -37.77 10.05
C ASP A 84 -2.95 -36.79 10.22
N ASN A 85 -3.99 -36.87 9.37
CA ASN A 85 -5.11 -35.92 9.29
C ASN A 85 -4.70 -34.45 9.12
N MET A 86 -3.47 -34.19 8.68
CA MET A 86 -2.93 -32.83 8.52
C MET A 86 -2.37 -32.59 7.13
N THR A 87 -1.80 -33.60 6.48
CA THR A 87 -1.14 -33.43 5.19
C THR A 87 -2.02 -33.94 4.05
N TRP A 88 -2.10 -33.20 2.95
CA TRP A 88 -2.88 -33.61 1.77
C TRP A 88 -2.03 -34.40 0.78
N THR A 89 -2.60 -35.46 0.24
CA THR A 89 -1.98 -36.33 -0.76
C THR A 89 -2.95 -36.56 -1.93
N GLN A 90 -2.43 -36.56 -3.16
CA GLN A 90 -3.25 -36.84 -4.34
C GLN A 90 -3.80 -38.26 -4.27
N ILE A 91 -5.06 -38.43 -4.60
CA ILE A 91 -5.72 -39.75 -4.65
C ILE A 91 -5.11 -40.54 -5.83
N PRO A 92 -4.51 -41.72 -5.58
CA PRO A 92 -3.92 -42.52 -6.65
C PRO A 92 -4.96 -42.93 -7.70
N GLY A 93 -4.64 -42.71 -8.98
CA GLY A 93 -5.50 -43.09 -10.10
C GLY A 93 -6.56 -42.05 -10.51
N VAL A 94 -6.59 -40.88 -9.86
CA VAL A 94 -7.44 -39.74 -10.28
C VAL A 94 -6.67 -38.85 -11.26
N THR A 95 -7.23 -38.65 -12.45
CA THR A 95 -6.71 -37.72 -13.46
C THR A 95 -6.95 -36.28 -13.00
N LEU A 96 -5.90 -35.47 -12.99
CA LEU A 96 -5.99 -34.05 -12.66
C LEU A 96 -6.48 -33.24 -13.88
N PRO A 97 -7.31 -32.20 -13.68
CA PRO A 97 -7.70 -31.27 -14.74
C PRO A 97 -6.49 -30.69 -15.48
N SER A 98 -5.42 -30.35 -14.75
CA SER A 98 -4.15 -29.87 -15.32
C SER A 98 -3.45 -30.90 -16.22
N SER A 99 -3.63 -32.21 -15.97
CA SER A 99 -3.01 -33.27 -16.76
C SER A 99 -3.71 -33.50 -18.10
N GLU A 100 -5.01 -33.26 -18.19
CA GLU A 100 -5.77 -33.36 -19.45
C GLU A 100 -5.44 -32.18 -20.37
N ALA A 101 -5.30 -30.97 -19.82
CA ALA A 101 -4.85 -29.80 -20.57
C ALA A 101 -3.43 -30.01 -21.16
N ALA A 102 -2.51 -30.57 -20.37
CA ALA A 102 -1.17 -30.90 -20.82
C ALA A 102 -1.13 -32.04 -21.86
N ALA A 103 -2.05 -33.01 -21.78
CA ALA A 103 -2.18 -34.08 -22.76
C ALA A 103 -2.76 -33.60 -24.09
N ALA A 104 -3.74 -32.69 -24.05
CA ALA A 104 -4.30 -32.05 -25.24
C ALA A 104 -3.23 -31.24 -25.98
N ALA A 105 -2.41 -30.45 -25.27
CA ALA A 105 -1.31 -29.68 -25.86
C ALA A 105 -0.26 -30.57 -26.57
N ARG A 106 -0.06 -31.81 -26.13
CA ARG A 106 0.92 -32.75 -26.71
C ARG A 106 0.41 -33.48 -27.97
N GLN A 107 -0.89 -33.50 -28.23
CA GLN A 107 -1.46 -34.14 -29.42
C GLN A 107 -1.34 -33.26 -30.69
N HIS A 108 -1.02 -31.97 -30.54
CA HIS A 108 -0.89 -31.01 -31.64
C HIS A 108 0.53 -30.91 -32.22
N ILE A 109 1.49 -31.68 -31.70
CA ILE A 109 2.88 -31.74 -32.17
C ILE A 109 3.15 -33.15 -32.70
N VAL A 110 3.20 -33.28 -34.03
CA VAL A 110 3.65 -34.51 -34.71
C VAL A 110 4.88 -34.14 -35.53
N ASP A 111 5.99 -34.85 -35.33
CA ASP A 111 7.27 -34.64 -36.03
C ASP A 111 7.82 -33.20 -35.96
N GLY A 112 7.69 -32.52 -34.82
CA GLY A 112 8.29 -31.20 -34.59
C GLY A 112 7.62 -30.05 -35.36
N VAL A 113 6.45 -30.30 -35.94
CA VAL A 113 5.66 -29.29 -36.66
C VAL A 113 4.32 -29.12 -35.95
N ASP A 114 4.04 -27.87 -35.58
CA ASP A 114 2.71 -27.45 -35.20
C ASP A 114 1.84 -27.38 -36.47
N THR A 115 0.88 -28.30 -36.56
CA THR A 115 0.04 -28.46 -37.77
C THR A 115 -0.97 -27.34 -38.00
N GLU A 116 -1.15 -26.40 -37.06
CA GLU A 116 -2.10 -25.29 -37.18
C GLU A 116 -1.41 -24.00 -37.68
N THR A 117 -0.19 -23.76 -37.21
CA THR A 117 0.57 -22.53 -37.51
C THR A 117 1.60 -22.72 -38.62
N GLY A 118 2.01 -23.96 -38.90
CA GLY A 118 3.00 -24.27 -39.94
C GLY A 118 4.40 -23.77 -39.62
N GLU A 119 4.68 -23.38 -38.37
CA GLU A 119 6.04 -23.02 -37.94
C GLU A 119 6.88 -24.28 -37.73
N VAL A 120 8.08 -24.25 -38.34
CA VAL A 120 9.12 -25.26 -38.14
C VAL A 120 9.96 -24.81 -36.96
N LEU A 121 9.93 -25.58 -35.87
CA LEU A 121 10.88 -25.40 -34.78
C LEU A 121 12.23 -25.98 -35.23
N GLU A 122 13.22 -25.12 -35.50
CA GLU A 122 14.59 -25.56 -35.81
C GLU A 122 15.21 -26.24 -34.59
N ASP A 123 15.37 -27.56 -34.69
CA ASP A 123 16.20 -28.36 -33.82
C ASP A 123 17.68 -28.07 -34.14
N HIS A 124 18.40 -27.52 -33.17
CA HIS A 124 19.86 -27.39 -33.25
C HIS A 124 20.51 -28.56 -32.52
N THR A 125 20.45 -29.74 -33.12
CA THR A 125 21.37 -30.86 -32.93
C THR A 125 22.31 -30.87 -34.15
N GLU A 126 23.63 -31.10 -34.13
CA GLU A 126 24.61 -31.68 -33.23
C GLU A 126 26.00 -31.46 -33.89
N ASN A 127 27.13 -31.62 -33.17
CA ASN A 127 28.28 -32.29 -33.81
C ASN A 127 29.23 -33.01 -32.80
N PHE A 128 29.04 -34.33 -32.73
CA PHE A 128 29.97 -35.45 -32.54
C PHE A 128 31.03 -35.47 -31.42
N GLY A 129 30.78 -36.39 -30.49
CA GLY A 129 31.78 -37.28 -29.89
C GLY A 129 31.13 -38.62 -29.53
N ASN A 130 31.19 -39.60 -30.43
CA ASN A 130 30.80 -40.99 -30.19
C ASN A 130 31.94 -41.73 -29.48
N GLU A 131 31.70 -42.29 -28.31
CA GLU A 131 32.13 -43.66 -28.04
C GLU A 131 31.15 -44.35 -27.09
N SER A 132 30.82 -45.57 -27.46
CA SER A 132 29.67 -46.33 -27.02
C SER A 132 29.91 -47.02 -25.68
N ASN A 133 28.96 -46.86 -24.75
CA ASN A 133 28.54 -47.93 -23.83
C ASN A 133 27.29 -47.48 -23.06
N SER A 134 26.13 -48.03 -23.40
CA SER A 134 25.03 -48.13 -22.43
C SER A 134 25.27 -49.37 -21.57
N PRO A 135 25.06 -49.27 -20.25
CA PRO A 135 23.74 -49.68 -19.78
C PRO A 135 23.16 -48.79 -18.67
N ALA A 136 21.85 -48.89 -18.53
CA ALA A 136 20.96 -48.32 -17.51
C ALA A 136 20.49 -46.87 -17.74
N GLN A 137 19.16 -46.72 -17.86
CA GLN A 137 18.43 -45.46 -17.76
C GLN A 137 18.82 -44.74 -16.47
N ALA A 138 19.75 -43.79 -16.57
CA ALA A 138 19.95 -42.76 -15.58
C ALA A 138 18.87 -41.71 -15.81
N THR A 139 18.08 -41.47 -14.77
CA THR A 139 17.18 -40.34 -14.58
C THR A 139 17.80 -39.08 -15.17
N ALA A 140 17.11 -38.39 -16.09
CA ALA A 140 17.51 -37.05 -16.50
C ALA A 140 17.76 -36.23 -15.22
N PRO A 141 18.88 -35.50 -15.11
CA PRO A 141 19.15 -34.69 -13.93
C PRO A 141 17.96 -33.76 -13.71
N ALA A 142 17.45 -33.70 -12.48
CA ALA A 142 16.35 -32.82 -12.12
C ALA A 142 16.67 -31.40 -12.62
N PRO A 143 15.71 -30.68 -13.23
CA PRO A 143 15.98 -29.36 -13.77
C PRO A 143 16.54 -28.47 -12.65
N GLU A 144 17.68 -27.84 -12.91
CA GLU A 144 18.32 -26.94 -11.96
C GLU A 144 17.49 -25.64 -11.87
N LEU A 145 16.53 -25.64 -10.95
CA LEU A 145 15.60 -24.54 -10.74
C LEU A 145 16.21 -23.51 -9.78
N THR A 146 16.36 -22.28 -10.24
CA THR A 146 16.78 -21.14 -9.41
C THR A 146 15.55 -20.44 -8.84
N VAL A 147 15.47 -20.24 -7.53
CA VAL A 147 14.39 -19.48 -6.87
C VAL A 147 14.47 -18.01 -7.29
N VAL A 148 13.41 -17.44 -7.86
CA VAL A 148 13.42 -16.06 -8.37
C VAL A 148 13.72 -15.05 -7.27
N ALA A 149 13.13 -15.22 -6.08
CA ALA A 149 13.29 -14.29 -4.95
C ALA A 149 14.73 -14.16 -4.42
N THR A 150 15.63 -15.11 -4.73
CA THR A 150 17.05 -15.03 -4.32
C THR A 150 17.92 -14.27 -5.34
N MET A 151 17.36 -13.92 -6.49
CA MET A 151 18.07 -13.22 -7.56
C MET A 151 18.09 -11.68 -7.32
N PRO A 152 19.00 -10.94 -7.98
CA PRO A 152 18.99 -9.48 -7.96
C PRO A 152 17.68 -8.90 -8.50
N LEU A 153 17.31 -7.68 -8.07
CA LEU A 153 16.04 -7.03 -8.43
C LEU A 153 15.76 -7.04 -9.95
N ARG A 154 16.76 -6.72 -10.77
CA ARG A 154 16.63 -6.73 -12.23
C ARG A 154 16.23 -8.10 -12.76
N HIS A 155 16.84 -9.16 -12.27
CA HIS A 155 16.54 -10.52 -12.67
C HIS A 155 15.14 -10.95 -12.20
N ARG A 156 14.74 -10.54 -10.99
CA ARG A 156 13.38 -10.76 -10.47
C ARG A 156 12.33 -10.10 -11.37
N VAL A 157 12.55 -8.85 -11.77
CA VAL A 157 11.67 -8.13 -12.71
C VAL A 157 11.62 -8.83 -14.06
N LEU A 158 12.75 -9.25 -14.61
CA LEU A 158 12.82 -9.94 -15.90
C LEU A 158 12.19 -11.34 -15.85
N ALA A 159 12.34 -12.08 -14.75
CA ALA A 159 11.67 -13.34 -14.55
C ALA A 159 10.14 -13.18 -14.68
N GLN A 160 9.57 -12.18 -14.00
CA GLN A 160 8.14 -11.90 -14.15
C GLN A 160 7.77 -11.34 -15.53
N TYR A 161 8.71 -10.70 -16.24
CA TYR A 161 8.48 -10.20 -17.59
C TYR A 161 8.33 -11.33 -18.63
N ILE A 162 9.18 -12.36 -18.55
CA ILE A 162 9.15 -13.53 -19.44
C ILE A 162 8.06 -14.55 -19.07
N GLY A 163 7.48 -14.45 -17.87
CA GLY A 163 6.40 -15.34 -17.43
C GLY A 163 5.05 -15.13 -18.15
N GLU A 164 4.95 -14.17 -19.08
CA GLU A 164 3.74 -13.92 -19.91
C GLU A 164 2.41 -13.77 -19.15
N GLY A 165 2.45 -13.36 -17.88
CA GLY A 165 1.26 -13.26 -17.04
C GLY A 165 1.20 -14.31 -15.94
N GLU A 166 1.95 -15.40 -16.07
CA GLU A 166 2.17 -16.40 -15.03
C GLU A 166 3.20 -15.93 -14.01
N TYR A 167 2.95 -16.25 -12.75
CA TYR A 167 3.85 -15.91 -11.66
C TYR A 167 4.99 -16.94 -11.59
N LEU A 168 6.22 -16.52 -11.88
CA LEU A 168 7.38 -17.41 -11.82
C LEU A 168 7.97 -17.42 -10.41
N TYR A 169 7.83 -18.56 -9.72
CA TYR A 169 8.51 -18.82 -8.44
C TYR A 169 9.97 -19.27 -8.66
N HIS A 170 10.21 -20.01 -9.74
CA HIS A 170 11.50 -20.57 -10.10
C HIS A 170 11.76 -20.33 -11.59
N VAL A 171 13.04 -20.22 -11.95
CA VAL A 171 13.49 -20.17 -13.34
C VAL A 171 14.42 -21.34 -13.61
N ASP A 172 14.22 -22.02 -14.72
CA ASP A 172 15.14 -23.06 -15.20
C ASP A 172 16.38 -22.44 -15.88
N ALA A 173 17.33 -23.28 -16.30
CA ALA A 173 18.56 -22.83 -16.95
C ALA A 173 18.30 -22.06 -18.27
N SER A 174 17.25 -22.40 -19.01
CA SER A 174 16.89 -21.75 -20.28
C SER A 174 16.29 -20.36 -20.03
N GLN A 175 15.35 -20.26 -19.09
CA GLN A 175 14.73 -19.01 -18.66
C GLN A 175 15.77 -18.07 -18.03
N LYS A 176 16.70 -18.61 -17.25
CA LYS A 176 17.81 -17.85 -16.68
C LYS A 176 18.75 -17.28 -17.76
N LYS A 177 19.03 -18.06 -18.81
CA LYS A 177 19.81 -17.59 -19.97
C LYS A 177 19.07 -16.46 -20.71
N GLU A 178 17.75 -16.56 -20.82
CA GLU A 178 16.93 -15.51 -21.43
C GLU A 178 16.89 -14.23 -20.60
N ILE A 179 16.77 -14.33 -19.27
CA ILE A 179 16.87 -13.19 -18.35
C ILE A 179 18.22 -12.47 -18.53
N LEU A 180 19.32 -13.21 -18.58
CA LEU A 180 20.66 -12.64 -18.79
C LEU A 180 20.77 -11.96 -20.16
N ARG A 181 20.19 -12.57 -21.21
CA ARG A 181 20.14 -11.99 -22.55
C ARG A 181 19.38 -10.66 -22.55
N LEU A 182 18.21 -10.61 -21.91
CA LEU A 182 17.38 -9.41 -21.80
C LEU A 182 18.03 -8.31 -20.95
N GLU A 183 18.78 -8.66 -19.90
CA GLU A 183 19.52 -7.66 -19.13
C GLU A 183 20.64 -7.01 -19.95
N MET A 184 21.33 -7.80 -20.77
CA MET A 184 22.42 -7.34 -21.64
C MET A 184 21.94 -6.61 -22.91
N ASP A 185 20.68 -6.79 -23.29
CA ASP A 185 20.07 -6.12 -24.45
C ASP A 185 19.74 -4.66 -24.12
N THR A 186 20.74 -3.79 -24.28
CA THR A 186 20.60 -2.35 -24.06
C THR A 186 19.81 -1.64 -25.16
N ASP A 187 19.58 -2.30 -26.30
CA ASP A 187 18.84 -1.74 -27.42
C ASP A 187 17.32 -1.88 -27.22
N ASN A 188 16.89 -2.85 -26.40
CA ASN A 188 15.51 -3.01 -25.97
C ASN A 188 15.06 -1.90 -24.99
N SER A 189 14.70 -0.75 -25.56
CA SER A 189 14.26 0.43 -24.80
C SER A 189 13.04 0.16 -23.90
N TYR A 190 12.17 -0.79 -24.26
CA TYR A 190 11.00 -1.14 -23.46
C TYR A 190 11.41 -1.82 -22.14
N VAL A 191 12.24 -2.86 -22.24
CA VAL A 191 12.77 -3.60 -21.09
C VAL A 191 13.70 -2.71 -20.26
N GLN A 192 14.55 -1.90 -20.89
CA GLN A 192 15.43 -0.97 -20.19
C GLN A 192 14.64 0.08 -19.39
N ASN A 193 13.55 0.63 -19.95
CA ASN A 193 12.71 1.58 -19.22
C ASN A 193 11.98 0.94 -18.03
N LEU A 194 11.54 -0.31 -18.15
CA LEU A 194 10.99 -1.09 -17.04
C LEU A 194 12.02 -1.27 -15.91
N LEU A 195 13.22 -1.74 -16.26
CA LEU A 195 14.31 -1.98 -15.30
C LEU A 195 14.75 -0.69 -14.60
N LEU A 196 14.95 0.39 -15.36
CA LEU A 196 15.32 1.68 -14.81
C LEU A 196 14.23 2.24 -13.90
N ALA A 197 12.95 2.07 -14.25
CA ALA A 197 11.87 2.53 -13.39
C ALA A 197 11.77 1.73 -12.08
N ALA A 198 11.95 0.40 -12.15
CA ALA A 198 12.01 -0.44 -10.95
C ALA A 198 13.15 -0.02 -10.01
N GLU A 199 14.29 0.40 -10.56
CA GLU A 199 15.44 0.94 -9.81
C GLU A 199 15.29 2.41 -9.36
N ASN A 200 14.26 3.14 -9.80
CA ASN A 200 14.05 4.54 -9.41
C ASN A 200 12.85 4.72 -8.46
N VAL A 201 11.96 3.73 -8.37
CA VAL A 201 10.80 3.76 -7.48
C VAL A 201 11.10 2.96 -6.23
N GLU A 202 11.30 3.65 -5.10
CA GLU A 202 11.65 3.02 -3.81
C GLU A 202 10.63 1.98 -3.34
N ALA A 203 9.34 2.20 -3.62
CA ALA A 203 8.30 1.21 -3.33
C ALA A 203 8.44 -0.06 -4.18
N PHE A 204 8.91 0.07 -5.42
CA PHE A 204 9.21 -1.07 -6.29
C PHE A 204 10.44 -1.82 -5.77
N LYS A 205 11.53 -1.13 -5.44
CA LYS A 205 12.74 -1.78 -4.89
C LYS A 205 12.48 -2.65 -3.67
N LYS A 206 11.56 -2.20 -2.82
CA LYS A 206 11.16 -2.87 -1.57
C LYS A 206 9.97 -3.81 -1.76
N ALA A 207 9.48 -3.96 -2.99
CA ALA A 207 8.32 -4.78 -3.29
C ALA A 207 8.63 -6.27 -3.04
N ILE A 208 7.64 -6.94 -2.45
CA ILE A 208 7.62 -8.40 -2.39
C ILE A 208 7.41 -8.95 -3.80
N GLU A 209 7.81 -10.20 -4.02
CA GLU A 209 7.81 -10.81 -5.35
C GLU A 209 6.43 -10.79 -6.04
N HIS A 210 5.36 -11.00 -5.27
CA HIS A 210 3.98 -10.87 -5.73
C HIS A 210 3.63 -9.45 -6.25
N ASP A 211 4.09 -8.40 -5.58
CA ASP A 211 3.88 -7.03 -6.05
C ASP A 211 4.72 -6.73 -7.29
N ILE A 212 5.94 -7.28 -7.40
CA ILE A 212 6.77 -7.18 -8.62
C ILE A 212 6.03 -7.78 -9.80
N HIS A 213 5.52 -9.01 -9.66
CA HIS A 213 4.76 -9.66 -10.71
C HIS A 213 3.53 -8.85 -11.13
N LYS A 214 2.71 -8.42 -10.17
CA LYS A 214 1.51 -7.62 -10.47
C LYS A 214 1.87 -6.29 -11.13
N ALA A 215 2.95 -5.64 -10.70
CA ALA A 215 3.42 -4.39 -11.30
C ALA A 215 3.91 -4.60 -12.74
N VAL A 216 4.69 -5.65 -13.01
CA VAL A 216 5.19 -5.99 -14.36
C VAL A 216 4.02 -6.31 -15.30
N ASN A 217 3.03 -7.09 -14.85
CA ASN A 217 1.84 -7.37 -15.64
C ASN A 217 0.99 -6.11 -15.89
N ALA A 218 0.81 -5.28 -14.87
CA ALA A 218 0.13 -4.00 -15.01
C ALA A 218 0.84 -3.09 -16.03
N TYR A 219 2.17 -3.09 -16.04
CA TYR A 219 2.97 -2.37 -17.02
C TYR A 219 2.76 -2.88 -18.44
N LYS A 220 2.77 -4.20 -18.67
CA LYS A 220 2.47 -4.80 -20.00
C LYS A 220 1.04 -4.48 -20.47
N GLN A 221 0.08 -4.36 -19.55
CA GLN A 221 -1.30 -3.97 -19.88
C GLN A 221 -1.44 -2.49 -20.25
N VAL A 222 -0.79 -1.59 -19.52
CA VAL A 222 -0.83 -0.15 -19.80
C VAL A 222 -0.01 0.21 -21.04
N PHE A 223 1.11 -0.49 -21.25
CA PHE A 223 2.04 -0.26 -22.34
C PHE A 223 2.27 -1.59 -23.09
N PRO A 224 1.44 -1.91 -24.10
CA PRO A 224 1.63 -3.12 -24.90
C PRO A 224 3.01 -3.17 -25.54
N VAL A 225 3.62 -4.36 -25.63
CA VAL A 225 4.97 -4.56 -26.18
C VAL A 225 5.05 -4.15 -27.65
N ASP A 226 4.01 -4.45 -28.43
CA ASP A 226 3.88 -4.04 -29.84
C ASP A 226 3.44 -2.57 -30.03
N GLY A 227 3.26 -1.85 -28.93
CA GLY A 227 2.81 -0.47 -28.91
C GLY A 227 3.95 0.54 -29.01
N LYS A 228 3.59 1.82 -28.83
CA LYS A 228 4.60 2.88 -28.68
C LYS A 228 5.36 2.66 -27.37
N VAL A 229 6.69 2.54 -27.45
CA VAL A 229 7.57 2.43 -26.28
C VAL A 229 7.31 3.60 -25.33
N PRO A 230 6.98 3.33 -24.05
CA PRO A 230 6.74 4.40 -23.09
C PRO A 230 8.04 5.12 -22.74
N GLU A 231 7.97 6.44 -22.59
CA GLU A 231 9.07 7.23 -22.05
C GLU A 231 9.34 6.86 -20.59
N LEU A 232 10.62 6.79 -20.19
CA LEU A 232 11.04 6.42 -18.83
C LEU A 232 10.31 7.23 -17.74
N CYS A 233 10.17 8.54 -17.90
CA CYS A 233 9.45 9.40 -16.95
C CYS A 233 7.98 8.99 -16.80
N THR A 234 7.34 8.55 -17.89
CA THR A 234 5.95 8.06 -17.87
C THR A 234 5.88 6.73 -17.13
N THR A 235 6.84 5.83 -17.34
CA THR A 235 6.92 4.54 -16.64
C THR A 235 7.16 4.73 -15.13
N ILE A 236 8.07 5.61 -14.73
CA ILE A 236 8.31 5.96 -13.32
C ILE A 236 7.04 6.52 -12.67
N LYS A 237 6.34 7.43 -13.36
CA LYS A 237 5.10 8.02 -12.86
C LYS A 237 4.01 6.96 -12.65
N PHE A 238 3.83 6.08 -13.63
CA PHE A 238 2.89 4.96 -13.52
C PHE A 238 3.18 4.10 -12.28
N PHE A 239 4.42 3.67 -12.08
CA PHE A 239 4.75 2.83 -10.92
C PHE A 239 4.59 3.57 -9.59
N LYS A 240 4.93 4.86 -9.50
CA LYS A 240 4.65 5.65 -8.29
C LYS A 240 3.17 5.68 -7.96
N GLU A 241 2.31 5.97 -8.94
CA GLU A 241 0.86 5.97 -8.74
C GLU A 241 0.33 4.57 -8.41
N TRP A 242 0.85 3.53 -9.06
CA TRP A 242 0.44 2.14 -8.85
C TRP A 242 0.77 1.64 -7.44
N PHE A 243 1.97 1.93 -6.94
CA PHE A 243 2.38 1.54 -5.58
C PHE A 243 1.72 2.40 -4.49
N SER A 244 1.36 3.66 -4.78
CA SER A 244 0.61 4.51 -3.86
C SER A 244 -0.90 4.19 -3.81
N ALA A 245 -1.44 3.56 -4.84
CA ALA A 245 -2.84 3.15 -4.86
C ALA A 245 -3.10 1.96 -3.93
N GLU A 246 -4.25 1.98 -3.27
CA GLU A 246 -4.75 0.83 -2.51
C GLU A 246 -4.89 -0.40 -3.42
N HIS A 247 -4.60 -1.58 -2.88
CA HIS A 247 -4.56 -2.83 -3.65
C HIS A 247 -5.85 -3.11 -4.44
N ILE A 248 -7.01 -2.76 -3.90
CA ILE A 248 -8.34 -2.89 -4.55
C ILE A 248 -8.45 -1.98 -5.78
N ASN A 249 -7.83 -0.80 -5.72
CA ASN A 249 -7.95 0.25 -6.73
C ASN A 249 -6.88 0.13 -7.85
N ARG A 250 -5.85 -0.71 -7.68
CA ARG A 250 -4.78 -0.89 -8.68
C ARG A 250 -5.31 -1.37 -10.04
N GLY A 251 -6.31 -2.26 -10.06
CA GLY A 251 -6.93 -2.73 -11.31
C GLY A 251 -7.71 -1.62 -12.03
N LEU A 252 -8.37 -0.73 -11.29
CA LEU A 252 -9.04 0.45 -11.86
C LEU A 252 -8.03 1.45 -12.40
N LEU A 253 -6.94 1.69 -11.67
CA LEU A 253 -5.86 2.59 -12.08
C LEU A 253 -5.22 2.14 -13.40
N VAL A 254 -5.00 0.84 -13.60
CA VAL A 254 -4.46 0.29 -14.87
C VAL A 254 -5.38 0.63 -16.04
N LYS A 255 -6.70 0.44 -15.89
CA LYS A 255 -7.68 0.79 -16.93
C LYS A 255 -7.69 2.28 -17.22
N GLU A 256 -7.67 3.12 -16.17
CA GLU A 256 -7.64 4.57 -16.33
C GLU A 256 -6.37 5.03 -17.05
N TRP A 257 -5.21 4.45 -16.73
CA TRP A 257 -3.95 4.75 -17.40
C TRP A 257 -3.96 4.35 -18.88
N ALA A 258 -4.48 3.16 -19.20
CA ALA A 258 -4.64 2.73 -20.59
C ALA A 258 -5.53 3.72 -21.38
N GLU A 259 -6.65 4.18 -20.82
CA GLU A 259 -7.53 5.15 -21.47
C GLU A 259 -6.91 6.56 -21.58
N ARG A 260 -6.18 7.02 -20.56
CA ARG A 260 -5.43 8.30 -20.61
C ARG A 260 -4.39 8.32 -21.74
N LEU A 261 -3.77 7.17 -22.03
CA LEU A 261 -2.79 7.05 -23.12
C LEU A 261 -3.45 6.97 -24.49
N LYS A 262 -4.63 6.34 -24.62
CA LYS A 262 -5.42 6.35 -25.86
C LYS A 262 -5.94 7.75 -26.22
N ASN A 263 -6.32 8.54 -25.21
CA ASN A 263 -6.93 9.86 -25.39
C ASN A 263 -5.92 11.03 -25.41
N LYS A 264 -4.62 10.75 -25.48
CA LYS A 264 -3.59 11.80 -25.61
C LYS A 264 -3.68 12.43 -27.01
N PRO A 265 -3.98 13.74 -27.15
CA PRO A 265 -3.87 14.42 -28.44
C PRO A 265 -2.41 14.39 -28.92
N ALA A 266 -2.21 14.25 -30.23
CA ALA A 266 -0.89 14.09 -30.84
C ALA A 266 0.07 15.24 -30.43
N PRO A 267 1.32 14.94 -30.02
CA PRO A 267 2.27 15.97 -29.67
C PRO A 267 2.79 16.67 -30.94
N VAL A 268 2.74 18.01 -30.94
CA VAL A 268 3.49 18.85 -31.90
C VAL A 268 4.98 18.58 -31.72
N LYS A 269 5.61 18.06 -32.77
CA LYS A 269 7.05 17.75 -32.82
C LYS A 269 7.87 19.01 -32.56
N LYS A 270 8.74 18.98 -31.55
CA LYS A 270 9.96 19.81 -31.52
C LYS A 270 11.14 18.89 -31.24
N SER A 271 12.11 18.97 -32.15
CA SER A 271 13.37 18.25 -32.19
C SER A 271 14.27 18.61 -31.02
N GLU A 272 14.93 17.60 -30.46
CA GLU A 272 16.02 17.74 -29.49
C GLU A 272 17.39 17.60 -30.18
N PRO A 273 18.48 17.88 -29.43
CA PRO A 273 19.15 16.79 -28.70
C PRO A 273 19.32 17.04 -27.19
N HIS A 274 19.20 15.95 -26.42
CA HIS A 274 19.24 15.79 -24.96
C HIS A 274 20.58 16.08 -24.25
N LYS A 275 20.48 16.60 -23.00
CA LYS A 275 20.85 15.97 -21.70
C LYS A 275 20.76 17.06 -20.61
N VAL A 276 19.98 16.96 -19.53
CA VAL A 276 19.95 15.97 -18.44
C VAL A 276 18.52 15.92 -17.84
N ILE A 277 18.05 14.72 -17.48
CA ILE A 277 16.66 14.41 -17.09
C ILE A 277 16.40 14.76 -15.62
N VAL A 278 15.59 15.80 -15.37
CA VAL A 278 14.69 15.94 -14.20
C VAL A 278 13.44 16.71 -14.66
N ALA A 279 12.35 16.01 -14.96
CA ALA A 279 10.99 16.60 -15.12
C ALA A 279 9.98 15.44 -15.06
N ASP A 280 9.32 15.18 -13.93
CA ASP A 280 8.12 15.89 -13.47
C ASP A 280 7.39 16.64 -14.60
N VAL A 281 6.45 15.94 -15.24
CA VAL A 281 5.68 16.47 -16.37
C VAL A 281 4.64 17.45 -15.82
N ASN A 282 4.96 18.74 -15.98
CA ASN A 282 4.06 19.90 -16.02
C ASN A 282 3.15 20.10 -14.80
N LYS A 283 3.75 20.35 -13.64
CA LYS A 283 3.30 21.50 -12.84
C LYS A 283 4.20 22.69 -13.20
N PRO A 284 3.66 23.91 -13.33
CA PRO A 284 4.54 25.09 -13.34
C PRO A 284 5.47 24.98 -12.14
N GLU A 285 6.78 25.17 -12.34
CA GLU A 285 7.74 25.10 -11.25
C GLU A 285 7.27 26.05 -10.15
N ARG A 286 7.14 25.54 -8.90
CA ARG A 286 6.63 26.37 -7.81
C ARG A 286 7.51 27.61 -7.69
N PRO A 287 6.96 28.81 -7.41
CA PRO A 287 7.78 29.98 -7.14
C PRO A 287 8.65 29.77 -5.90
N ARG A 288 9.94 29.46 -6.06
CA ARG A 288 10.85 29.21 -4.94
C ARG A 288 11.33 30.51 -4.28
N ARG A 289 11.60 30.44 -2.97
CA ARG A 289 12.26 31.51 -2.22
C ARG A 289 13.77 31.30 -2.25
N SER A 290 14.53 32.38 -2.50
CA SER A 290 15.99 32.35 -2.45
C SER A 290 16.55 32.36 -1.02
N GLU A 291 15.77 32.86 -0.06
CA GLU A 291 16.19 33.08 1.32
C GLU A 291 15.10 32.63 2.30
N LYS A 292 15.50 32.37 3.55
CA LYS A 292 14.60 31.96 4.63
C LYS A 292 13.48 33.01 4.80
N PRO A 293 12.19 32.61 4.76
CA PRO A 293 11.10 33.56 4.85
C PRO A 293 11.07 34.27 6.20
N THR A 294 11.07 35.60 6.16
CA THR A 294 10.80 36.47 7.30
C THR A 294 9.39 37.04 7.20
N HIS A 295 8.84 37.62 8.27
CA HIS A 295 7.56 38.35 8.18
C HIS A 295 7.60 39.48 7.12
N ARG A 296 8.78 40.08 6.90
CA ARG A 296 8.99 41.03 5.81
C ARG A 296 8.81 40.37 4.44
N THR A 297 9.37 39.17 4.24
CA THR A 297 9.18 38.37 3.02
C THR A 297 7.71 38.07 2.79
N ILE A 298 7.00 37.59 3.82
CA ILE A 298 5.56 37.29 3.76
C ILE A 298 4.77 38.55 3.37
N ASN A 299 5.10 39.71 3.94
CA ASN A 299 4.44 40.97 3.62
C ASN A 299 4.58 41.40 2.15
N TYR A 300 5.75 41.20 1.55
CA TYR A 300 5.94 41.44 0.11
C TYR A 300 5.15 40.45 -0.75
N GLU A 301 5.06 39.18 -0.34
CA GLU A 301 4.30 38.15 -1.07
C GLU A 301 2.78 38.39 -0.97
N LEU A 302 2.28 38.76 0.21
CA LEU A 302 0.88 39.21 0.38
C LEU A 302 0.59 40.43 -0.50
N ALA A 303 1.53 41.37 -0.57
CA ALA A 303 1.40 42.55 -1.42
C ALA A 303 1.39 42.21 -2.92
N CYS A 304 2.17 41.21 -3.35
CA CYS A 304 2.14 40.70 -4.73
C CYS A 304 0.77 40.12 -5.08
N GLY A 305 0.04 39.55 -4.12
CA GLY A 305 -1.31 39.00 -4.33
C GLY A 305 -2.36 40.05 -4.72
N PHE A 306 -2.11 41.34 -4.45
CA PHE A 306 -2.96 42.44 -4.91
C PHE A 306 -2.65 42.91 -6.35
N CYS A 307 -1.63 42.36 -7.00
CA CYS A 307 -1.27 42.69 -8.37
C CYS A 307 -2.19 41.96 -9.35
N GLU A 308 -2.88 42.71 -10.23
CA GLU A 308 -3.79 42.14 -11.23
C GLU A 308 -3.02 41.29 -12.27
N GLU A 309 -1.94 41.85 -12.82
CA GLU A 309 -1.02 41.22 -13.79
C GLU A 309 0.12 40.44 -13.10
N LEU A 310 -0.23 39.38 -12.39
CA LEU A 310 0.73 38.53 -11.70
C LEU A 310 1.18 37.36 -12.59
N ASP A 311 2.48 37.32 -12.91
CA ASP A 311 3.15 36.12 -13.43
C ASP A 311 3.96 35.46 -12.30
N LEU A 312 3.57 34.25 -11.93
CA LEU A 312 4.21 33.46 -10.88
C LEU A 312 5.63 33.02 -11.28
N ASN A 313 5.92 32.94 -12.58
CA ASN A 313 7.24 32.62 -13.11
C ASN A 313 8.16 33.86 -13.17
N ASN A 314 7.58 35.06 -13.15
CA ASN A 314 8.31 36.33 -13.17
C ASN A 314 7.68 37.35 -12.20
N LEU A 315 8.06 37.24 -10.92
CA LEU A 315 7.55 38.11 -9.87
C LEU A 315 8.12 39.54 -9.89
N ARG A 316 9.04 39.90 -10.80
CA ARG A 316 9.65 41.25 -10.78
C ARG A 316 8.62 42.38 -10.87
N PRO A 317 7.65 42.37 -11.81
CA PRO A 317 6.64 43.43 -11.88
C PRO A 317 5.76 43.49 -10.62
N ALA A 318 5.36 42.32 -10.11
CA ALA A 318 4.56 42.21 -8.90
C ALA A 318 5.32 42.69 -7.66
N MET A 319 6.64 42.47 -7.58
CA MET A 319 7.49 42.95 -6.49
C MET A 319 7.65 44.47 -6.49
N ASP A 320 7.74 45.10 -7.66
CA ASP A 320 7.79 46.57 -7.74
C ASP A 320 6.43 47.20 -7.41
N PHE A 321 5.33 46.54 -7.79
CA PHE A 321 3.99 46.89 -7.29
C PHE A 321 3.88 46.72 -5.78
N ALA A 322 4.37 45.61 -5.23
CA ALA A 322 4.33 45.33 -3.80
C ALA A 322 5.09 46.39 -2.99
N LYS A 323 6.30 46.76 -3.40
CA LYS A 323 7.06 47.85 -2.75
C LYS A 323 6.28 49.16 -2.75
N ARG A 324 5.56 49.46 -3.83
CA ARG A 324 4.76 50.69 -3.95
C ARG A 324 3.59 50.69 -2.96
N ILE A 325 2.77 49.64 -2.92
CA ILE A 325 1.60 49.62 -2.03
C ILE A 325 1.99 49.57 -0.55
N ILE A 326 3.15 48.98 -0.23
CA ILE A 326 3.71 48.97 1.13
C ILE A 326 4.20 50.38 1.49
N ALA A 327 4.85 51.09 0.57
CA ALA A 327 5.30 52.46 0.79
C ALA A 327 4.13 53.46 0.87
N GLU A 328 3.05 53.22 0.10
CA GLU A 328 1.80 53.98 0.13
C GLU A 328 0.91 53.61 1.34
N ASP A 329 1.32 52.63 2.14
CA ASP A 329 0.65 52.24 3.37
C ASP A 329 -0.83 51.85 3.15
N ARG A 330 -1.08 51.13 2.06
CA ARG A 330 -2.43 50.80 1.57
C ARG A 330 -3.23 50.00 2.61
N GLU A 331 -4.45 50.46 2.91
CA GLU A 331 -5.24 49.98 4.06
C GLU A 331 -5.70 48.52 3.96
N ASP A 332 -6.08 48.05 2.78
CA ASP A 332 -6.49 46.65 2.53
C ASP A 332 -5.32 45.68 2.69
N TRP A 333 -4.14 46.04 2.18
CA TRP A 333 -2.91 45.28 2.38
C TRP A 333 -2.51 45.23 3.85
N LYS A 334 -2.53 46.35 4.59
CA LYS A 334 -2.24 46.37 6.04
C LYS A 334 -3.14 45.42 6.81
N ARG A 335 -4.44 45.52 6.57
CA ARG A 335 -5.46 44.71 7.23
C ARG A 335 -5.22 43.22 7.00
N MET A 336 -4.84 42.85 5.78
CA MET A 336 -4.44 41.48 5.45
C MET A 336 -3.13 41.10 6.14
N SER A 337 -2.10 41.94 6.07
CA SER A 337 -0.79 41.73 6.71
C SER A 337 -0.90 41.50 8.22
N MET A 338 -1.70 42.32 8.93
CA MET A 338 -1.94 42.18 10.36
C MET A 338 -2.62 40.85 10.71
N THR A 339 -3.65 40.46 9.96
CA THR A 339 -4.37 39.20 10.18
C THR A 339 -3.49 37.99 9.89
N VAL A 340 -2.70 38.03 8.82
CA VAL A 340 -1.84 36.90 8.44
C VAL A 340 -0.61 36.80 9.36
N GLY A 341 -0.10 37.93 9.86
CA GLY A 341 1.07 37.97 10.74
C GLY A 341 0.86 37.34 12.12
N ILE A 342 -0.39 37.17 12.56
CA ILE A 342 -0.71 36.50 13.83
C ILE A 342 -0.96 34.99 13.68
N ILE A 343 -1.01 34.47 12.45
CA ILE A 343 -1.25 33.04 12.21
C ILE A 343 0.02 32.25 12.56
N PRO A 344 -0.09 31.19 13.38
CA PRO A 344 1.06 30.36 13.72
C PRO A 344 1.67 29.72 12.47
N ASP A 345 2.99 29.64 12.44
CA ASP A 345 3.77 29.04 11.35
C ASP A 345 3.47 29.56 9.95
N ILE A 346 3.02 30.82 9.83
CA ILE A 346 2.74 31.43 8.53
C ILE A 346 3.96 31.42 7.58
N LYS A 347 5.17 31.57 8.14
CA LYS A 347 6.44 31.49 7.41
C LYS A 347 6.72 30.11 6.83
N GLY A 348 6.07 29.07 7.36
CA GLY A 348 6.22 27.69 6.92
C GLY A 348 5.38 27.34 5.69
N TYR A 349 4.52 28.23 5.20
CA TYR A 349 3.78 28.01 3.96
C TYR A 349 4.56 28.49 2.74
N ASP A 350 4.36 27.78 1.63
CA ASP A 350 5.01 28.03 0.36
C ASP A 350 4.60 29.39 -0.26
N ARG A 351 5.42 29.94 -1.16
CA ARG A 351 5.16 31.28 -1.72
C ARG A 351 3.82 31.34 -2.47
N GLN A 352 3.47 30.29 -3.21
CA GLN A 352 2.23 30.25 -3.97
C GLN A 352 1.02 30.37 -3.05
N THR A 353 1.00 29.61 -1.95
CA THR A 353 -0.06 29.64 -0.93
C THR A 353 -0.26 31.06 -0.39
N ILE A 354 0.83 31.75 -0.04
CA ILE A 354 0.75 33.11 0.53
C ILE A 354 0.19 34.11 -0.48
N ILE A 355 0.56 34.00 -1.76
CA ILE A 355 0.05 34.87 -2.82
C ILE A 355 -1.42 34.56 -3.12
N ASP A 356 -1.76 33.28 -3.25
CA ASP A 356 -3.12 32.81 -3.54
C ASP A 356 -4.11 33.16 -2.41
N LEU A 357 -3.65 33.16 -1.15
CA LEU A 357 -4.43 33.55 0.02
C LEU A 357 -5.09 34.92 -0.15
N VAL A 358 -4.37 35.85 -0.78
CA VAL A 358 -4.84 37.20 -1.09
C VAL A 358 -5.55 37.21 -2.43
N ARG A 359 -4.96 36.65 -3.48
CA ARG A 359 -5.48 36.71 -4.85
C ARG A 359 -6.86 36.07 -5.00
N LYS A 360 -7.12 34.98 -4.27
CA LYS A 360 -8.40 34.25 -4.31
C LYS A 360 -9.42 34.80 -3.31
N ALA A 361 -9.03 35.74 -2.44
CA ALA A 361 -9.94 36.30 -1.46
C ALA A 361 -11.01 37.17 -2.13
N PRO A 362 -12.29 36.99 -1.77
CA PRO A 362 -13.34 37.91 -2.21
C PRO A 362 -13.07 39.34 -1.74
N LYS A 363 -13.56 40.35 -2.48
CA LYS A 363 -13.41 41.77 -2.11
C LYS A 363 -13.92 42.09 -0.70
N ALA A 364 -14.95 41.37 -0.24
CA ALA A 364 -15.48 41.47 1.12
C ALA A 364 -14.46 41.06 2.19
N VAL A 365 -13.50 40.17 1.89
CA VAL A 365 -12.44 39.76 2.83
C VAL A 365 -11.36 40.85 2.95
N HIS A 366 -11.01 41.50 1.84
CA HIS A 366 -10.04 42.60 1.83
C HIS A 366 -10.53 43.82 2.63
N ASN A 367 -11.80 44.19 2.44
CA ASN A 367 -12.36 45.43 2.99
C ASN A 367 -13.28 45.22 4.21
N GLY A 368 -13.69 43.98 4.49
CA GLY A 368 -14.70 43.67 5.50
C GLY A 368 -14.15 43.40 6.90
N ASN A 369 -14.99 42.77 7.72
CA ASN A 369 -14.75 42.51 9.14
C ASN A 369 -13.42 41.75 9.38
N PRO A 370 -12.59 42.17 10.34
CA PRO A 370 -11.44 41.38 10.83
C PRO A 370 -11.72 39.89 11.06
N ASP A 371 -12.89 39.54 11.60
CA ASP A 371 -13.24 38.14 11.90
C ASP A 371 -13.46 37.34 10.62
N LEU A 372 -14.17 37.92 9.64
CA LEU A 372 -14.33 37.33 8.31
C LEU A 372 -12.97 37.07 7.65
N ARG A 373 -12.04 38.02 7.78
CA ARG A 373 -10.69 37.88 7.22
C ARG A 373 -9.88 36.81 7.93
N ARG A 374 -9.99 36.71 9.25
CA ARG A 374 -9.35 35.64 10.02
C ARG A 374 -9.89 34.27 9.60
N THR A 375 -11.21 34.11 9.57
CA THR A 375 -11.86 32.85 9.16
C THR A 375 -11.47 32.46 7.74
N TRP A 376 -11.42 33.42 6.81
CA TRP A 376 -10.89 33.17 5.46
C TRP A 376 -9.46 32.65 5.51
N CYS A 377 -8.56 33.37 6.21
CA CYS A 377 -7.15 32.99 6.20
C CYS A 377 -6.90 31.62 6.83
N GLU A 378 -7.51 31.34 7.98
CA GLU A 378 -7.37 30.05 8.67
C GLU A 378 -7.98 28.91 7.85
N SER A 379 -9.18 29.11 7.28
CA SER A 379 -9.84 28.10 6.45
C SER A 379 -9.08 27.84 5.14
N PHE A 380 -8.57 28.89 4.51
CA PHE A 380 -7.80 28.78 3.27
C PHE A 380 -6.50 28.02 3.50
N LEU A 381 -5.77 28.33 4.57
CA LEU A 381 -4.54 27.62 4.91
C LEU A 381 -4.81 26.17 5.33
N ALA A 382 -5.95 25.87 5.95
CA ALA A 382 -6.33 24.50 6.28
C ALA A 382 -6.60 23.65 5.03
N VAL A 383 -7.27 24.20 4.01
CA VAL A 383 -7.70 23.45 2.82
C VAL A 383 -6.66 23.47 1.69
N HIS A 384 -6.05 24.63 1.46
CA HIS A 384 -5.14 24.88 0.32
C HIS A 384 -3.69 25.10 0.75
N GLY A 385 -3.41 25.13 2.05
CA GLY A 385 -2.07 25.44 2.54
C GLY A 385 -1.05 24.35 2.21
N VAL A 386 -0.04 24.73 1.42
CA VAL A 386 1.10 23.87 1.12
C VAL A 386 2.29 24.32 1.98
N ARG A 387 2.90 23.39 2.71
CA ARG A 387 4.12 23.66 3.48
C ARG A 387 5.29 23.87 2.52
N ASP A 388 6.14 24.86 2.79
CA ASP A 388 7.31 25.14 1.98
C ASP A 388 8.35 24.02 2.17
N PRO A 389 8.65 23.21 1.14
CA PRO A 389 9.57 22.08 1.28
C PRO A 389 11.00 22.49 1.63
N ASP A 390 11.40 23.71 1.25
CA ASP A 390 12.77 24.19 1.42
C ASP A 390 12.98 24.82 2.81
N TRP A 391 11.90 25.23 3.49
CA TRP A 391 11.98 26.04 4.71
C TRP A 391 11.11 25.57 5.88
N TYR A 392 10.17 24.65 5.68
CA TYR A 392 9.33 24.12 6.74
C TYR A 392 10.02 22.95 7.44
N GLU A 393 10.25 23.10 8.73
CA GLU A 393 10.67 22.00 9.61
C GLU A 393 9.43 21.46 10.34
N TYR A 394 9.18 20.16 10.24
CA TYR A 394 8.07 19.52 10.93
C TYR A 394 8.33 19.53 12.44
N ALA A 395 7.54 20.31 13.18
CA ALA A 395 7.45 20.21 14.62
C ALA A 395 6.19 19.40 14.97
N PRO A 396 6.30 18.28 15.71
CA PRO A 396 5.12 17.55 16.16
C PRO A 396 4.30 18.45 17.09
N ASP A 397 3.02 18.62 16.77
CA ASP A 397 2.06 19.31 17.64
C ASP A 397 1.91 18.51 18.94
N ASN A 398 1.99 19.19 20.10
CA ASN A 398 1.89 18.57 21.42
C ASN A 398 0.49 18.01 21.75
N THR A 399 -0.48 18.23 20.86
CA THR A 399 -1.86 17.75 20.97
C THR A 399 -2.13 16.68 19.90
N PRO A 400 -2.31 15.41 20.29
CA PRO A 400 -2.72 14.37 19.34
C PRO A 400 -4.14 14.70 18.85
N THR A 401 -4.22 15.30 17.66
CA THR A 401 -5.50 15.52 16.97
C THR A 401 -5.85 14.23 16.25
N THR A 402 -7.00 13.65 16.56
CA THR A 402 -7.44 12.40 15.93
C THR A 402 -7.68 12.59 14.42
N HIS A 403 -7.65 11.51 13.65
CA HIS A 403 -8.00 11.57 12.22
C HIS A 403 -9.42 12.12 12.00
N GLU A 404 -10.35 11.79 12.90
CA GLU A 404 -11.73 12.27 12.86
C GLU A 404 -11.85 13.78 13.08
N GLU A 405 -11.15 14.32 14.09
CA GLU A 405 -11.10 15.76 14.37
C GLU A 405 -10.44 16.54 13.22
N ASN A 406 -9.34 16.03 12.65
CA ASN A 406 -8.69 16.65 11.50
C ASN A 406 -9.60 16.67 10.27
N ALA A 407 -10.30 15.56 10.00
CA ALA A 407 -11.24 15.47 8.91
C ALA A 407 -12.46 16.39 9.12
N ALA A 408 -12.96 16.52 10.36
CA ALA A 408 -14.01 17.46 10.71
C ALA A 408 -13.58 18.92 10.49
N ARG A 409 -12.36 19.29 10.93
CA ARG A 409 -11.79 20.61 10.71
C ARG A 409 -11.66 20.96 9.23
N LEU A 410 -11.20 20.02 8.40
CA LEU A 410 -11.10 20.22 6.95
C LEU A 410 -12.47 20.38 6.28
N ARG A 411 -13.48 19.60 6.70
CA ARG A 411 -14.87 19.74 6.21
C ARG A 411 -15.45 21.10 6.57
N GLN A 412 -15.23 21.55 7.82
CA GLN A 412 -15.71 22.85 8.27
C GLN A 412 -15.01 23.99 7.53
N ALA A 413 -13.68 23.96 7.40
CA ALA A 413 -12.94 24.95 6.63
C ALA A 413 -13.41 25.02 5.17
N SER A 414 -13.68 23.87 4.55
CA SER A 414 -14.23 23.79 3.18
C SER A 414 -15.66 24.32 3.07
N LYS A 415 -16.47 24.22 4.13
CA LYS A 415 -17.81 24.84 4.22
C LYS A 415 -17.66 26.36 4.31
N CYS A 416 -16.82 26.85 5.23
CA CYS A 416 -16.55 28.28 5.42
C CYS A 416 -16.06 28.96 4.14
N LEU A 417 -15.12 28.37 3.39
CA LEU A 417 -14.64 28.95 2.13
C LEU A 417 -15.77 29.12 1.10
N ARG A 418 -16.60 28.08 0.93
CA ARG A 418 -17.75 28.12 0.00
C ARG A 418 -18.82 29.13 0.42
N ASP A 419 -19.08 29.25 1.71
CA ASP A 419 -20.04 30.24 2.22
C ASP A 419 -19.53 31.67 2.00
N ILE A 420 -18.25 31.93 2.31
CA ILE A 420 -17.62 33.24 2.09
C ILE A 420 -17.59 33.62 0.60
N GLU A 421 -17.27 32.67 -0.29
CA GLU A 421 -17.31 32.88 -1.75
C GLU A 421 -18.73 33.15 -2.26
N ALA A 422 -19.74 32.50 -1.66
CA ALA A 422 -21.15 32.73 -1.98
C ALA A 422 -21.75 33.99 -1.31
N GLY A 423 -20.94 34.77 -0.58
CA GLY A 423 -21.39 35.98 0.11
C GLY A 423 -22.18 35.74 1.40
N ARG A 424 -22.17 34.50 1.92
CA ARG A 424 -22.74 34.13 3.22
C ARG A 424 -21.66 34.21 4.27
N PHE A 425 -21.68 35.29 5.06
CA PHE A 425 -20.61 35.60 6.02
C PHE A 425 -20.88 35.12 7.45
N GLN A 426 -21.98 34.39 7.68
CA GLN A 426 -22.27 33.72 8.95
C GLN A 426 -21.75 32.28 8.88
N CYS A 427 -20.69 31.99 9.63
CA CYS A 427 -20.26 30.64 9.96
C CYS A 427 -20.77 30.33 11.37
N ASP A 428 -22.10 30.26 11.56
CA ASP A 428 -22.63 29.89 12.86
C ASP A 428 -22.20 28.45 13.15
N GLU A 429 -21.53 28.25 14.29
CA GLU A 429 -21.39 26.94 14.91
C GLU A 429 -22.80 26.37 15.05
N GLU A 430 -23.16 25.40 14.20
CA GLU A 430 -24.40 24.64 14.37
C GLU A 430 -24.31 23.86 15.69
N LYS A 431 -24.77 24.52 16.76
CA LYS A 431 -25.24 23.88 17.97
C LYS A 431 -26.37 22.93 17.54
N PRO A 432 -26.36 21.65 17.93
CA PRO A 432 -27.41 20.70 17.53
C PRO A 432 -28.78 21.25 17.94
N GLN A 433 -29.67 21.46 16.97
CA GLN A 433 -31.01 21.96 17.26
C GLN A 433 -31.77 20.96 18.13
N SER A 434 -32.10 21.42 19.34
CA SER A 434 -33.09 20.83 20.23
C SER A 434 -34.47 20.90 19.57
N ALA A 435 -35.17 19.78 19.56
CA ALA A 435 -36.61 19.72 19.30
C ALA A 435 -37.39 20.61 20.29
N GLY A 436 -38.47 21.22 19.80
CA GLY A 436 -39.47 21.84 20.66
C GLY A 436 -40.22 23.02 20.04
N GLU A 437 -41.44 22.72 19.59
CA GLU A 437 -42.67 23.40 20.06
C GLU A 437 -43.54 24.08 18.98
N VAL A 438 -44.81 23.74 19.12
CA VAL A 438 -45.94 23.82 18.19
C VAL A 438 -46.61 25.19 18.32
N ALA A 439 -47.14 25.73 17.22
CA ALA A 439 -48.29 26.65 17.28
C ALA A 439 -49.15 26.53 16.02
N ASP A 440 -50.44 26.34 16.26
CA ASP A 440 -51.58 26.05 15.37
C ASP A 440 -51.91 27.13 14.32
N GLU A 441 -52.39 26.64 13.17
CA GLU A 441 -53.62 26.94 12.37
C GLU A 441 -54.40 28.28 12.51
N PRO A 442 -55.42 28.59 11.65
CA PRO A 442 -55.85 27.99 10.37
C PRO A 442 -56.27 28.99 9.25
N ALA A 443 -56.61 28.48 8.05
CA ALA A 443 -57.80 28.89 7.28
C ALA A 443 -58.10 27.92 6.10
N THR A 444 -59.21 27.18 6.21
CA THR A 444 -59.95 26.41 5.18
C THR A 444 -61.04 27.32 4.53
N PRO A 445 -61.99 26.87 3.67
CA PRO A 445 -62.11 25.71 2.74
C PRO A 445 -62.78 26.10 1.36
N GLU A 446 -63.20 25.08 0.60
CA GLU A 446 -64.28 24.99 -0.42
C GLU A 446 -63.81 24.57 -1.83
N ALA A 447 -64.49 23.73 -2.62
CA ALA A 447 -65.55 22.74 -2.45
C ALA A 447 -65.81 22.08 -3.83
N VAL A 448 -66.60 20.99 -3.81
CA VAL A 448 -67.53 20.48 -4.85
C VAL A 448 -67.17 19.16 -5.55
N GLU A 449 -68.01 18.19 -5.20
CA GLU A 449 -68.19 16.79 -5.60
C GLU A 449 -68.80 16.63 -7.01
N GLN A 450 -68.75 15.39 -7.55
CA GLN A 450 -69.98 14.66 -7.87
C GLN A 450 -69.74 13.15 -8.03
N ASP A 451 -70.67 12.40 -7.44
CA ASP A 451 -70.76 10.95 -7.25
C ASP A 451 -71.72 10.32 -8.29
N THR A 452 -71.55 9.02 -8.60
CA THR A 452 -72.61 7.98 -8.54
C THR A 452 -72.28 6.66 -9.28
N THR A 453 -72.42 5.57 -8.51
CA THR A 453 -72.91 4.19 -8.81
C THR A 453 -72.03 3.09 -9.43
N GLU A 454 -71.54 2.24 -8.50
CA GLU A 454 -71.70 0.77 -8.36
C GLU A 454 -71.44 -0.22 -9.51
N HIS A 455 -70.37 -1.03 -9.36
CA HIS A 455 -70.45 -2.50 -9.19
C HIS A 455 -69.07 -3.13 -8.86
N HIS A 456 -68.96 -3.82 -7.71
CA HIS A 456 -67.88 -4.77 -7.30
C HIS A 456 -68.33 -6.23 -7.64
N PRO A 457 -67.52 -7.32 -7.51
CA PRO A 457 -66.14 -7.40 -6.98
C PRO A 457 -65.08 -8.30 -7.69
N ASP A 458 -63.82 -7.90 -7.47
CA ASP A 458 -62.48 -8.57 -7.46
C ASP A 458 -62.04 -9.58 -8.54
N PRO A 459 -60.88 -9.30 -9.20
CA PRO A 459 -59.57 -9.76 -8.68
C PRO A 459 -58.37 -8.78 -8.85
N GLN A 460 -57.38 -8.91 -7.93
CA GLN A 460 -55.91 -8.55 -7.92
C GLN A 460 -55.28 -7.72 -9.08
N PRO A 461 -54.25 -6.84 -8.86
CA PRO A 461 -52.90 -7.21 -8.34
C PRO A 461 -52.00 -6.11 -7.68
N LEU A 462 -50.77 -6.53 -7.28
CA LEU A 462 -49.51 -5.77 -7.08
C LEU A 462 -49.24 -5.00 -5.76
N GLU A 463 -48.55 -5.68 -4.82
CA GLU A 463 -47.64 -5.04 -3.84
C GLU A 463 -46.24 -5.64 -4.00
N ASN A 464 -45.24 -4.77 -4.23
CA ASN A 464 -43.82 -5.05 -4.12
C ASN A 464 -43.17 -3.81 -3.50
N GLU A 465 -43.02 -3.79 -2.17
CA GLU A 465 -41.99 -3.03 -1.46
C GLU A 465 -41.60 -3.79 -0.17
N PRO A 466 -40.29 -3.96 0.15
CA PRO A 466 -39.86 -4.70 1.33
C PRO A 466 -39.71 -3.80 2.57
N PRO A 467 -39.86 -4.33 3.80
CA PRO A 467 -39.92 -3.53 5.02
C PRO A 467 -38.54 -3.26 5.64
N VAL A 468 -38.17 -1.99 5.81
CA VAL A 468 -37.04 -1.54 6.63
C VAL A 468 -37.58 -1.02 7.97
N SER A 469 -37.61 -1.86 9.00
CA SER A 469 -37.94 -1.41 10.37
C SER A 469 -37.46 -2.33 11.50
N GLN A 470 -37.13 -3.59 11.23
CA GLN A 470 -36.72 -4.52 12.31
C GLN A 470 -35.24 -4.45 12.72
N THR A 471 -34.41 -3.68 12.00
CA THR A 471 -32.95 -3.69 12.19
C THR A 471 -32.46 -2.69 13.24
N GLU A 472 -33.08 -1.52 13.34
CA GLU A 472 -32.64 -0.42 14.23
C GLU A 472 -32.79 -0.76 15.73
N ALA A 473 -33.93 -1.37 16.09
CA ALA A 473 -34.20 -1.80 17.47
C ALA A 473 -33.25 -2.92 17.93
N GLY A 474 -32.80 -3.78 17.01
CA GLY A 474 -31.81 -4.81 17.30
C GLY A 474 -30.43 -4.23 17.62
N TYR A 475 -30.00 -3.22 16.85
CA TYR A 475 -28.72 -2.54 17.08
C TYR A 475 -28.67 -1.77 18.40
N GLN A 476 -29.78 -1.15 18.80
CA GLN A 476 -29.87 -0.42 20.06
C GLN A 476 -29.80 -1.35 21.28
N LYS A 477 -30.39 -2.55 21.17
CA LYS A 477 -30.32 -3.58 22.22
C LYS A 477 -28.91 -4.11 22.43
N ILE A 478 -28.17 -4.36 21.33
CA ILE A 478 -26.78 -4.83 21.39
C ILE A 478 -25.85 -3.76 21.99
N ARG A 479 -26.08 -2.47 21.69
CA ARG A 479 -25.33 -1.37 22.31
C ARG A 479 -25.56 -1.28 23.82
N ALA A 480 -26.79 -1.47 24.28
CA ALA A 480 -27.12 -1.45 25.70
C ALA A 480 -26.46 -2.63 26.44
N GLU A 481 -26.50 -3.84 25.86
CA GLU A 481 -25.82 -5.02 26.42
C GLU A 481 -24.30 -4.83 26.51
N LEU A 482 -23.67 -4.24 25.50
CA LEU A 482 -22.24 -3.91 25.52
C LEU A 482 -21.88 -2.90 26.62
N TYR A 483 -22.76 -1.92 26.87
CA TYR A 483 -22.51 -0.89 27.88
C TYR A 483 -22.57 -1.46 29.30
N GLU A 484 -23.53 -2.36 29.57
CA GLU A 484 -23.62 -3.06 30.86
C GLU A 484 -22.52 -4.12 31.04
N ALA A 485 -22.12 -4.81 29.95
CA ALA A 485 -20.97 -5.71 29.99
C ALA A 485 -19.67 -4.97 30.35
N ARG A 486 -19.49 -3.74 29.85
CA ARG A 486 -18.30 -2.91 30.13
C ARG A 486 -18.23 -2.40 31.57
N LYS A 487 -19.38 -2.25 32.22
CA LYS A 487 -19.50 -1.80 33.62
C LYS A 487 -19.06 -2.85 34.64
N ASN A 488 -19.08 -4.13 34.26
CA ASN A 488 -18.67 -5.28 35.09
C ASN A 488 -17.19 -5.67 34.91
N ILE A 489 -16.44 -4.95 34.07
CA ILE A 489 -15.00 -5.16 33.90
C ILE A 489 -14.27 -4.27 34.91
N PRO A 490 -13.48 -4.81 35.85
CA PRO A 490 -12.70 -4.00 36.78
C PRO A 490 -11.76 -3.06 36.02
N PRO A 491 -11.58 -1.80 36.45
CA PRO A 491 -10.68 -0.88 35.78
C PRO A 491 -9.26 -1.44 35.82
N LYS A 492 -8.72 -1.78 34.65
CA LYS A 492 -7.32 -2.19 34.53
C LYS A 492 -6.45 -0.96 34.84
N SER A 493 -5.86 -0.96 36.03
CA SER A 493 -4.64 -0.21 36.32
C SER A 493 -3.62 -0.46 35.21
N PRO A 494 -2.87 0.56 34.75
CA PRO A 494 -1.91 0.40 33.66
C PRO A 494 -0.73 -0.43 34.16
N VAL A 495 -0.83 -1.75 34.05
CA VAL A 495 0.34 -2.62 34.14
C VAL A 495 1.09 -2.44 32.82
N ASP A 496 2.05 -1.54 32.88
CA ASP A 496 3.05 -1.14 31.89
C ASP A 496 3.22 -2.13 30.73
N VAL A 497 2.59 -1.84 29.59
CA VAL A 497 2.56 -2.69 28.38
C VAL A 497 3.99 -3.00 27.90
N GLY A 498 4.95 -2.11 28.18
CA GLY A 498 6.36 -2.34 27.91
C GLY A 498 6.95 -3.55 28.65
N LYS A 499 6.51 -3.81 29.88
CA LYS A 499 6.97 -4.94 30.70
C LYS A 499 6.49 -6.29 30.16
N GLN A 500 5.28 -6.36 29.62
CA GLN A 500 4.79 -7.57 28.96
C GLN A 500 5.48 -7.81 27.62
N LEU A 501 5.75 -6.74 26.86
CA LEU A 501 6.46 -6.83 25.60
C LEU A 501 7.92 -7.28 25.77
N ALA A 502 8.59 -6.77 26.81
CA ALA A 502 9.95 -7.18 27.19
C ALA A 502 9.99 -8.65 27.62
N ALA A 503 9.05 -9.10 28.46
CA ALA A 503 8.92 -10.50 28.84
C ALA A 503 8.64 -11.42 27.62
N ALA A 504 7.79 -10.99 26.68
CA ALA A 504 7.50 -11.74 25.46
C ALA A 504 8.70 -11.82 24.49
N ARG A 505 9.63 -10.86 24.57
CA ARG A 505 10.88 -10.84 23.80
C ARG A 505 12.00 -11.63 24.48
N GLY A 506 11.74 -12.23 25.64
CA GLY A 506 12.70 -13.04 26.37
C GLY A 506 13.63 -12.23 27.28
N GLU A 507 13.27 -11.00 27.64
CA GLU A 507 13.98 -10.20 28.64
C GLU A 507 13.42 -10.47 30.05
N TYR A 508 14.28 -10.48 31.07
CA TYR A 508 13.85 -10.69 32.45
C TYR A 508 13.13 -9.45 32.98
N VAL A 509 11.89 -9.64 33.45
CA VAL A 509 11.05 -8.57 33.99
C VAL A 509 10.60 -8.94 35.39
N GLU A 510 11.02 -8.15 36.37
CA GLU A 510 10.72 -8.34 37.79
C GLU A 510 9.19 -8.33 38.04
N GLY A 511 8.67 -9.39 38.64
CA GLY A 511 7.24 -9.58 38.91
C GLY A 511 6.43 -10.24 37.78
N ILE A 512 7.01 -10.48 36.60
CA ILE A 512 6.38 -11.22 35.48
C ILE A 512 7.18 -12.46 35.08
N SER A 513 8.51 -12.37 35.05
CA SER A 513 9.40 -13.49 34.72
C SER A 513 9.70 -14.35 35.94
N ASP A 514 9.73 -15.67 35.78
CA ASP A 514 10.07 -16.61 36.86
C ASP A 514 11.55 -16.45 37.26
N PRO A 515 11.87 -16.02 38.49
CA PRO A 515 13.26 -15.82 38.94
C PRO A 515 14.08 -17.10 39.05
N ASN A 516 13.44 -18.28 39.01
CA ASN A 516 14.08 -19.58 39.14
C ASN A 516 14.17 -20.34 37.81
N ASP A 517 13.77 -19.74 36.69
CA ASP A 517 13.89 -20.35 35.37
C ASP A 517 15.38 -20.43 34.95
N PRO A 518 15.90 -21.63 34.61
CA PRO A 518 17.31 -21.85 34.30
C PRO A 518 17.81 -21.13 33.05
N LYS A 519 16.91 -20.52 32.23
CA LYS A 519 17.31 -19.68 31.09
C LYS A 519 17.89 -18.32 31.51
N TRP A 520 17.74 -17.93 32.79
CA TRP A 520 18.26 -16.68 33.31
C TRP A 520 19.63 -16.86 33.94
N VAL A 521 20.61 -16.10 33.45
CA VAL A 521 21.96 -16.05 34.03
C VAL A 521 21.90 -15.18 35.29
N LYS A 522 22.12 -15.77 36.46
CA LYS A 522 22.18 -15.04 37.74
C LYS A 522 23.51 -14.30 37.84
N THR A 523 23.56 -13.05 37.42
CA THR A 523 24.67 -12.16 37.75
C THR A 523 24.46 -11.67 39.18
N GLU A 524 25.31 -12.11 40.11
CA GLU A 524 25.30 -11.57 41.47
C GLU A 524 25.74 -10.10 41.42
N THR A 525 24.77 -9.20 41.64
CA THR A 525 25.01 -7.76 41.81
C THR A 525 25.82 -7.52 43.09
N SER A 526 27.13 -7.36 42.94
CA SER A 526 27.89 -6.51 43.84
C SER A 526 27.80 -5.06 43.36
N GLN A 527 27.67 -4.15 44.33
CA GLN A 527 27.58 -2.69 44.23
C GLN A 527 28.56 -2.03 43.22
N PRO A 528 28.25 -0.80 42.73
CA PRO A 528 28.93 -0.21 41.59
C PRO A 528 30.39 0.10 41.93
N THR A 529 31.29 -0.63 41.29
CA THR A 529 32.71 -0.27 41.25
C THR A 529 33.01 0.27 39.86
N THR A 530 33.53 1.49 39.83
CA THR A 530 33.95 2.26 38.67
C THR A 530 34.87 1.42 37.77
N GLU A 531 34.45 1.11 36.54
CA GLU A 531 35.39 0.59 35.53
C GLU A 531 36.23 1.74 34.94
N PRO A 532 37.53 1.54 34.70
CA PRO A 532 38.46 2.60 34.33
C PRO A 532 38.30 3.01 32.86
N GLU A 533 38.25 4.32 32.59
CA GLU A 533 38.33 4.89 31.24
C GLU A 533 39.55 4.35 30.48
N LEU A 534 39.30 3.58 29.41
CA LEU A 534 40.31 2.99 28.53
C LEU A 534 40.91 3.96 27.50
N VAL A 535 40.38 5.19 27.40
CA VAL A 535 40.94 6.26 26.58
C VAL A 535 40.86 7.55 27.38
N LYS A 536 42.02 8.11 27.76
CA LYS A 536 42.08 9.37 28.51
C LYS A 536 42.40 10.53 27.59
N ASN A 537 41.54 11.55 27.62
CA ASN A 537 41.82 12.84 27.00
C ASN A 537 42.81 13.61 27.87
N VAL A 538 44.00 13.90 27.36
CA VAL A 538 45.07 14.58 28.12
C VAL A 538 45.07 16.10 27.86
N GLY A 539 44.07 16.62 27.15
CA GLY A 539 43.94 18.03 26.78
C GLY A 539 44.58 18.35 25.42
N ASN A 540 44.23 19.52 24.86
CA ASN A 540 44.66 19.99 23.53
C ASN A 540 44.36 19.05 22.33
N GLY A 541 43.35 18.18 22.45
CA GLY A 541 42.93 17.30 21.37
C GLY A 541 43.78 16.04 21.19
N ILE A 542 44.56 15.67 22.21
CA ILE A 542 45.40 14.46 22.22
C ILE A 542 44.81 13.44 23.21
N PHE A 543 44.65 12.20 22.75
CA PHE A 543 44.09 11.09 23.52
C PHE A 543 45.15 9.99 23.69
N ASP A 544 45.32 9.50 24.91
CA ASP A 544 46.22 8.39 25.22
C ASP A 544 45.49 7.06 24.99
N VAL A 545 46.06 6.23 24.10
CA VAL A 545 45.48 4.97 23.61
C VAL A 545 46.34 3.75 23.99
N SER A 546 47.32 3.93 24.87
CA SER A 546 48.31 2.91 25.23
C SER A 546 47.69 1.61 25.77
N ALA A 547 46.53 1.69 26.42
CA ALA A 547 45.78 0.53 26.93
C ALA A 547 45.07 -0.28 25.83
N LEU A 548 44.77 0.33 24.68
CA LEU A 548 44.11 -0.34 23.55
C LEU A 548 45.08 -1.25 22.77
N MET A 549 46.36 -0.85 22.71
CA MET A 549 47.41 -1.59 21.98
C MET A 549 47.82 -2.89 22.68
N GLN A 550 47.67 -2.99 24.01
CA GLN A 550 47.98 -4.21 24.75
C GLN A 550 46.98 -5.35 24.53
N ASN A 551 45.75 -5.04 24.10
CA ASN A 551 44.69 -6.03 23.88
C ASN A 551 44.64 -6.57 22.43
N SER A 552 45.55 -6.13 21.55
CA SER A 552 45.54 -6.47 20.12
C SER A 552 46.38 -7.69 19.71
N SER A 553 46.95 -8.43 20.67
CA SER A 553 47.78 -9.61 20.41
C SER A 553 46.98 -10.93 20.48
N THR A 554 46.10 -11.17 19.51
CA THR A 554 45.58 -12.52 19.24
C THR A 554 45.31 -12.75 17.75
N HIS A 555 46.38 -12.96 16.97
CA HIS A 555 46.30 -13.84 15.79
C HIS A 555 47.66 -14.48 15.45
N GLY A 556 47.68 -15.82 15.47
CA GLY A 556 48.53 -16.68 14.66
C GLY A 556 49.92 -17.04 15.19
N THR A 557 50.08 -18.27 15.70
CA THR A 557 51.31 -19.04 15.46
C THR A 557 50.99 -20.53 15.37
N GLU A 558 51.09 -21.06 14.16
CA GLU A 558 51.20 -22.49 13.88
C GLU A 558 52.39 -23.08 14.63
N THR A 559 52.21 -24.27 15.21
CA THR A 559 53.33 -25.15 15.58
C THR A 559 53.05 -26.54 15.03
N ASN A 560 53.77 -26.87 13.96
CA ASN A 560 53.84 -28.16 13.31
C ASN A 560 54.91 -29.00 14.05
N PRO A 561 54.63 -30.24 14.51
CA PRO A 561 55.67 -31.13 14.99
C PRO A 561 56.32 -31.90 13.83
N GLU A 562 57.61 -31.67 13.60
CA GLU A 562 58.47 -32.53 12.77
C GLU A 562 58.55 -33.94 13.36
N ILE A 563 58.07 -34.94 12.61
CA ILE A 563 58.43 -36.34 12.81
C ILE A 563 59.35 -36.73 11.66
N THR A 564 60.62 -36.89 11.99
CA THR A 564 61.65 -37.48 11.13
C THR A 564 61.40 -38.98 11.00
N SER A 565 61.18 -39.47 9.78
CA SER A 565 61.22 -40.90 9.47
C SER A 565 62.15 -41.14 8.28
N ASN A 566 63.26 -41.80 8.58
CA ASN A 566 64.29 -42.21 7.65
C ASN A 566 63.79 -43.31 6.72
N VAL A 567 64.07 -43.13 5.42
CA VAL A 567 64.14 -44.20 4.44
C VAL A 567 65.38 -45.04 4.75
N GLN A 568 65.18 -46.33 5.03
CA GLN A 568 66.25 -47.32 4.95
C GLN A 568 65.95 -48.28 3.80
N VAL A 569 66.92 -48.33 2.90
CA VAL A 569 67.12 -49.30 1.84
C VAL A 569 67.42 -50.65 2.49
N GLN A 570 66.63 -51.69 2.18
CA GLN A 570 67.13 -52.99 1.71
C GLN A 570 66.02 -53.81 1.05
#